data_AF-A0A059KJA5-F1
#
_entry.id   AF-A0A059KJA5-F1
#
_cell.length_a   1.000
_cell.length_b   1.000
_cell.length_c   1.000
_cell.angle_alpha   90.00
_cell.angle_beta   90.00
_cell.angle_gamma   90.00
#
_symmetry.space_group_name_H-M   'P 1'
#
loop_
_entity.id
_entity.type
_entity.pdbx_description
1 polymer ?
#
loop_
_entity_poly.entity_id
_entity_poly.type
_entity_poly.pdbx_seq_one_letter_code
_entity_poly.pdbx_strand_id
1 'polypeptide(L)'
;MRSREDIDRIAGASNGPEVIAELRRRGLDIPCDRVPCYDRDGREVKRGIYSLTGEDRRRVLAWRRRRDSDPRKPEQQAELLEGEA
;
A
#
# COMPACT_ATOMS: atom_id res chain seq x y z
N MET A 1 -8.04 2.12 -8.53
CA MET A 1 -8.12 0.73 -8.03
C MET A 1 -6.93 -0.03 -8.59
N ARG A 2 -6.42 -1.04 -7.89
CA ARG A 2 -5.23 -1.83 -8.27
C ARG A 2 -5.46 -3.31 -7.94
N SER A 3 -5.05 -4.22 -8.82
CA SER A 3 -5.05 -5.65 -8.51
C SER A 3 -3.85 -6.02 -7.63
N ARG A 4 -3.78 -7.26 -7.14
CA ARG A 4 -2.58 -7.77 -6.45
C ARG A 4 -1.33 -7.60 -7.31
N GLU A 5 -1.39 -8.00 -8.58
CA GLU A 5 -0.26 -7.99 -9.50
C GLU A 5 0.27 -6.57 -9.72
N ASP A 6 -0.64 -5.58 -9.74
CA ASP A 6 -0.27 -4.18 -9.75
C ASP A 6 0.47 -3.75 -8.49
N ILE A 7 -0.01 -4.17 -7.31
CA ILE A 7 0.66 -3.89 -6.03
C ILE A 7 2.04 -4.54 -6.01
N ASP A 8 2.13 -5.82 -6.41
CA ASP A 8 3.39 -6.56 -6.44
C ASP A 8 4.43 -5.84 -7.31
N ARG A 9 4.02 -5.40 -8.50
CA ARG A 9 4.87 -4.63 -9.43
C ARG A 9 5.30 -3.28 -8.86
N ILE A 10 4.44 -2.58 -8.13
CA ILE A 10 4.75 -1.28 -7.53
C ILE A 10 5.69 -1.44 -6.32
N ALA A 11 5.44 -2.45 -5.48
CA ALA A 11 6.25 -2.73 -4.30
C ALA A 11 7.61 -3.38 -4.62
N GLY A 12 7.74 -3.98 -5.81
CA GLY A 12 8.94 -4.73 -6.20
C GLY A 12 9.03 -6.11 -5.54
N ALA A 13 7.94 -6.62 -4.99
CA ALA A 13 7.89 -7.90 -4.29
C ALA A 13 6.52 -8.59 -4.49
N SER A 14 6.50 -9.92 -4.59
CA SER A 14 5.28 -10.71 -4.88
C SER A 14 4.38 -10.96 -3.66
N ASN A 15 4.51 -10.13 -2.62
CA ASN A 15 3.82 -10.20 -1.34
C ASN A 15 2.90 -8.99 -1.11
N GLY A 16 2.32 -8.42 -2.17
CA GLY A 16 1.43 -7.26 -2.11
C GLY A 16 0.36 -7.30 -1.02
N PRO A 17 -0.29 -8.45 -0.71
CA PRO A 17 -1.20 -8.54 0.42
C PRO A 17 -0.57 -8.17 1.77
N GLU A 18 0.69 -8.54 2.02
CA GLU A 18 1.42 -8.17 3.24
C GLU A 18 1.75 -6.68 3.26
N VAL A 19 2.12 -6.11 2.10
CA VAL A 19 2.32 -4.65 1.98
C VAL A 19 1.03 -3.90 2.33
N ILE A 20 -0.12 -4.36 1.83
CA ILE A 20 -1.42 -3.77 2.19
C ILE A 20 -1.73 -3.97 3.67
N ALA A 21 -1.45 -5.13 4.25
CA ALA A 21 -1.66 -5.40 5.67
C ALA A 21 -0.82 -4.47 6.56
N GLU A 22 0.44 -4.23 6.20
CA GLU A 22 1.32 -3.30 6.92
C GLU A 22 0.84 -1.86 6.83
N LEU A 23 0.43 -1.41 5.64
CA LEU A 23 -0.16 -0.09 5.48
C LEU A 23 -1.44 0.08 6.31
N ARG A 24 -2.22 -0.99 6.47
CA ARG A 24 -3.39 -1.00 7.35
C ARG A 24 -3.02 -0.94 8.84
N ARG A 25 -2.00 -1.68 9.26
CA ARG A 25 -1.46 -1.58 10.63
C ARG A 25 -0.96 -0.17 10.96
N ARG A 26 -0.47 0.56 9.95
CA ARG A 26 -0.07 1.98 10.06
C ARG A 26 -1.24 2.98 9.97
N GLY A 27 -2.48 2.49 9.95
CA GLY A 27 -3.68 3.31 10.06
C GLY A 27 -4.28 3.80 8.74
N LEU A 28 -4.00 3.12 7.61
CA LEU A 28 -4.77 3.31 6.38
C LEU A 28 -5.89 2.26 6.28
N ASP A 29 -7.01 2.58 5.63
CA ASP A 29 -8.11 1.61 5.51
C ASP A 29 -7.90 0.65 4.33
N ILE A 30 -7.57 1.22 3.16
CA ILE A 30 -7.33 0.52 1.90
C ILE A 30 -8.34 -0.63 1.64
N PRO A 31 -9.61 -0.36 1.30
CA PRO A 31 -10.60 -1.40 1.02
C PRO A 31 -10.14 -2.43 -0.03
N CYS A 32 -10.63 -3.67 0.10
CA CYS A 32 -10.37 -4.77 -0.82
C CYS A 32 -11.69 -5.36 -1.33
N ASP A 33 -12.03 -5.03 -2.57
CA ASP A 33 -13.21 -5.57 -3.25
C ASP A 33 -12.88 -6.91 -3.89
N ARG A 34 -13.77 -7.89 -3.73
CA ARG A 34 -13.63 -9.23 -4.31
C ARG A 34 -14.40 -9.29 -5.62
N VAL A 35 -13.69 -9.17 -6.75
CA VAL A 35 -14.27 -9.12 -8.09
C VAL A 35 -14.15 -10.49 -8.76
N PRO A 36 -15.23 -11.04 -9.35
CA PRO A 36 -15.16 -12.26 -10.14
C PRO A 36 -14.17 -12.18 -11.31
N CYS A 37 -13.46 -13.28 -11.57
CA CYS A 37 -12.70 -13.52 -12.78
C CYS A 37 -12.54 -15.02 -13.01
N TYR A 38 -12.12 -15.42 -14.20
CA TYR A 38 -11.78 -16.80 -14.49
C TYR A 38 -10.28 -17.03 -14.32
N ASP A 39 -9.91 -18.13 -13.68
CA ASP A 39 -8.54 -18.61 -13.65
C ASP A 39 -8.14 -19.29 -14.98
N ARG A 40 -6.90 -19.77 -15.06
CA ARG A 40 -6.36 -20.43 -16.26
C ARG A 40 -7.10 -21.74 -16.60
N ASP A 41 -7.73 -22.36 -15.62
CA ASP A 41 -8.49 -23.61 -15.79
C ASP A 41 -9.96 -23.34 -16.12
N GLY A 42 -10.34 -22.06 -16.34
CA GLY A 42 -11.70 -21.65 -16.65
C GLY A 42 -12.64 -21.68 -15.44
N ARG A 43 -12.11 -21.73 -14.21
CA ARG A 43 -12.92 -21.71 -12.98
C ARG A 43 -13.12 -20.28 -12.52
N GLU A 44 -14.33 -19.97 -12.06
CA GLU A 44 -14.62 -18.68 -11.47
C GLU A 44 -13.93 -18.56 -10.10
N VAL A 45 -13.10 -17.53 -9.96
CA VAL A 45 -12.40 -17.16 -8.74
C VAL A 45 -12.65 -15.68 -8.43
N LYS A 46 -12.32 -15.24 -7.22
CA LYS A 46 -12.51 -13.84 -6.80
C LYS A 46 -11.17 -13.16 -6.55
N ARG A 47 -10.73 -12.32 -7.50
CA ARG A 47 -9.51 -11.51 -7.35
C ARG A 47 -9.75 -10.32 -6.42
N GLY A 48 -8.75 -9.98 -5.61
CA GLY A 48 -8.77 -8.79 -4.77
C GLY A 48 -8.41 -7.54 -5.56
N ILE A 49 -9.23 -6.49 -5.43
CA ILE A 49 -9.00 -5.17 -5.97
C ILE A 49 -8.90 -4.17 -4.82
N TYR A 50 -7.73 -3.54 -4.70
CA TYR A 50 -7.44 -2.59 -3.65
C TYR A 50 -7.70 -1.15 -4.11
N SER A 51 -8.17 -0.30 -3.20
CA SER A 51 -8.34 1.12 -3.45
C SER A 51 -7.98 1.95 -2.23
N LEU A 52 -7.51 3.18 -2.45
CA LEU A 52 -7.38 4.16 -1.38
C LEU A 52 -8.71 4.90 -1.24
N THR A 53 -9.18 5.04 0.00
CA THR A 53 -10.31 5.93 0.31
C THR A 53 -9.94 7.39 0.03
N GLY A 54 -10.94 8.28 0.05
CA GLY A 54 -10.67 9.72 0.02
C GLY A 54 -9.80 10.18 1.19
N GLU A 55 -9.96 9.58 2.36
CA GLU A 55 -9.16 9.86 3.55
C GLU A 55 -7.73 9.33 3.43
N ASP A 56 -7.56 8.09 2.99
CA ASP A 56 -6.24 7.49 2.75
C ASP A 56 -5.41 8.37 1.83
N ARG A 57 -6.00 8.84 0.72
CA ARG A 57 -5.34 9.74 -0.23
C ARG A 57 -4.87 11.02 0.44
N ARG A 58 -5.71 11.64 1.28
CA ARG A 58 -5.34 12.86 2.02
C ARG A 58 -4.17 12.60 2.97
N ARG A 59 -4.21 11.50 3.73
CA ARG A 59 -3.13 11.11 4.66
C ARG A 59 -1.81 10.88 3.94
N VAL A 60 -1.83 10.12 2.84
CA VAL A 60 -0.64 9.85 2.02
C VAL A 60 -0.08 11.14 1.40
N LEU A 61 -0.93 12.02 0.87
CA LEU A 61 -0.49 13.31 0.32
C LEU A 61 0.11 14.22 1.40
N ALA A 62 -0.50 14.28 2.59
CA ALA A 62 0.03 15.04 3.71
C ALA A 62 1.39 14.51 4.17
N TRP A 63 1.53 13.20 4.33
CA TRP A 63 2.80 12.55 4.65
C TRP A 63 3.86 12.86 3.60
N ARG A 64 3.53 12.71 2.31
CA ARG A 64 4.45 12.99 1.21
C ARG A 64 4.91 14.45 1.23
N ARG A 65 4.00 15.41 1.41
CA ARG A 65 4.36 16.84 1.52
C ARG A 65 5.33 17.09 2.68
N ARG A 66 5.05 16.53 3.86
CA ARG A 66 5.92 16.65 5.04
C ARG A 66 7.31 16.09 4.76
N ARG A 67 7.39 14.90 4.16
CA ARG A 67 8.65 14.24 3.78
C ARG A 67 9.43 15.05 2.75
N ASP A 68 8.78 15.53 1.70
CA ASP A 68 9.42 16.30 0.63
C ASP A 68 9.89 17.69 1.13
N SER A 69 9.27 18.23 2.19
CA SER A 69 9.69 19.47 2.86
C SER A 69 10.74 19.29 3.96
N ASP A 70 11.07 18.05 4.33
CA ASP A 70 12.01 17.76 5.41
C ASP A 70 13.45 18.02 4.93
N PRO A 71 14.17 19.00 5.52
CA PRO A 71 15.52 19.33 5.07
C PRO A 71 16.59 18.34 5.56
N ARG A 72 16.23 17.39 6.43
CA ARG A 72 17.16 16.40 6.98
C ARG A 72 17.59 15.42 5.88
N LYS A 73 18.86 15.01 5.93
CA LYS A 73 19.39 14.05 4.96
C LYS A 73 18.76 12.65 5.18
N PRO A 74 18.65 11.80 4.14
CA PRO A 74 18.00 10.48 4.23
C PRO A 74 18.53 9.62 5.38
N GLU A 75 19.82 9.66 5.66
CA GLU A 75 20.47 8.95 6.75
C GLU A 75 19.94 9.37 8.14
N GLN A 76 19.59 10.64 8.31
CA GLN A 76 19.06 11.18 9.57
C GLN A 76 17.55 10.88 9.73
N GLN A 77 16.84 10.62 8.63
CA GLN A 77 15.42 10.23 8.66
C GLN A 77 15.26 8.76 9.06
N ALA A 78 16.20 7.89 8.65
CA ALA A 78 16.20 6.47 9.01
C ALA A 78 16.46 6.24 10.50
N GLU A 79 17.45 6.93 11.09
CA GLU A 79 17.77 6.81 12.53
C GLU A 79 16.60 7.19 13.45
N LEU A 80 15.76 8.15 13.06
CA LEU A 80 14.60 8.53 13.88
C LEU A 80 13.49 7.48 13.86
N LEU A 81 13.29 6.80 12.73
CA LEU A 81 12.25 5.79 12.58
C LEU A 81 12.60 4.47 13.30
N GLU A 82 13.90 4.18 13.48
CA GLU A 82 14.37 3.02 14.23
C GLU A 82 14.45 3.28 15.75
N GLY A 83 14.49 4.55 16.18
CA GLY A 83 14.55 4.95 17.59
C GLY A 83 13.20 5.00 18.34
N GLU A 84 12.08 4.74 17.67
CA GLU A 84 10.72 4.72 18.25
C GLU A 84 10.16 3.29 18.46
N ALA A 85 11.00 2.25 18.36
CA ALA A 85 10.62 0.83 18.52
C ALA A 85 10.81 0.30 19.95
#